data_AF-A0A914ATZ4-F1
#
_entry.id   AF-A0A914ATZ4-F1
#
_cell.length_a   1.000
_cell.length_b   1.000
_cell.length_c   1.000
_cell.angle_alpha   90.00
_cell.angle_beta   90.00
_cell.angle_gamma   90.00
#
_symmetry.space_group_name_H-M   'P 1'
#
loop_
_entity.id
_entity.type
_entity.pdbx_description
1 polymer ?
#
loop_
_entity_poly.entity_id
_entity_poly.type
_entity_poly.pdbx_seq_one_letter_code
_entity_poly.pdbx_strand_id
1 'polypeptide(L)'
;MQKNSGKLAGRTLFITGASRGIGKAIALKAARDGANIVIAAKTATAHPKLPGTIYTAAKEVEDAGGKCLPCIVDIQQEDQVKSAVEEAVKTFGGIDILINNASAISLTGTLQTPMKKYDLMNNINTRGTYMVSRTCIPYLKEGKNPHILNLSPPLSMQPKWFGGHVAYSIAKYGMSMCVLGMAEEFKPDGIAVNALWPKTAIWTAAMSMLGGGSEEMRKQCRTSEILADAAYVMLTKDSKSFTGNFTIDEDVLKDVGVTDLDQYACEPGHELLPDFFLPDEDPKDLKQQMEQAGIKPAFSGSAPPAQSQVAKVFESIQGLLGETYVAGTQAVYQFELKGDEAGQWFLDLKNGAGSAGSGAPPEGAADVTMKMDSADFVKMFQGEIKPTAAFMSGKLKMEGDLMKAMKLETLMKKMPQSKL
;
A
#
# COMPACT_ATOMS: atom_id res chain seq x y z
N MET A 1 23.80 10.82 11.70
CA MET A 1 23.12 10.85 10.40
C MET A 1 24.12 11.38 9.40
N GLN A 2 24.03 10.96 8.14
CA GLN A 2 24.95 11.45 7.10
C GLN A 2 24.82 12.97 6.99
N LYS A 3 25.93 13.71 6.95
CA LYS A 3 25.84 15.18 6.85
C LYS A 3 25.57 15.61 5.41
N ASN A 4 24.85 16.73 5.28
CA ASN A 4 24.68 17.42 4.00
C ASN A 4 26.02 18.06 3.58
N SER A 5 26.29 18.05 2.28
CA SER A 5 27.55 18.50 1.67
C SER A 5 27.38 19.70 0.73
N GLY A 6 26.15 20.16 0.46
CA GLY A 6 25.86 21.23 -0.49
C GLY A 6 25.91 20.81 -1.97
N LYS A 7 26.26 19.56 -2.27
CA LYS A 7 26.39 19.06 -3.66
C LYS A 7 25.08 19.06 -4.46
N LEU A 8 23.93 19.09 -3.78
CA LEU A 8 22.62 19.18 -4.43
C LEU A 8 22.08 20.62 -4.53
N ALA A 9 22.88 21.63 -4.15
CA ALA A 9 22.47 23.03 -4.27
C ALA A 9 22.05 23.39 -5.69
N GLY A 10 20.84 23.93 -5.84
CA GLY A 10 20.28 24.33 -7.13
C GLY A 10 19.94 23.18 -8.09
N ARG A 11 20.12 21.91 -7.69
CA ARG A 11 19.69 20.75 -8.48
C ARG A 11 18.18 20.61 -8.43
N THR A 12 17.57 20.17 -9.53
CA THR A 12 16.13 19.91 -9.58
C THR A 12 15.84 18.41 -9.47
N LEU A 13 15.15 18.02 -8.39
CA LEU A 13 14.70 16.66 -8.12
C LEU A 13 13.20 16.54 -8.42
N PHE A 14 12.83 15.65 -9.34
CA PHE A 14 11.45 15.23 -9.56
C PHE A 14 11.17 13.95 -8.77
N ILE A 15 10.28 14.01 -7.76
CA ILE A 15 10.07 12.89 -6.82
C ILE A 15 8.62 12.46 -6.83
N THR A 16 8.35 11.24 -7.30
CA THR A 16 7.01 10.67 -7.27
C THR A 16 6.65 10.19 -5.86
N GLY A 17 5.45 10.52 -5.39
CA GLY A 17 4.97 10.10 -4.07
C GLY A 17 5.61 10.83 -2.87
N ALA A 18 6.15 12.03 -3.06
CA ALA A 18 6.89 12.78 -2.02
C ALA A 18 6.01 13.52 -0.97
N SER A 19 4.69 13.33 -0.98
CA SER A 19 3.80 13.96 0.02
C SER A 19 4.00 13.47 1.46
N ARG A 20 4.65 12.31 1.66
CA ARG A 20 4.90 11.67 2.97
C ARG A 20 5.95 10.57 2.89
N GLY A 21 6.35 10.01 4.03
CA GLY A 21 7.20 8.83 4.12
C GLY A 21 8.58 9.01 3.46
N ILE A 22 9.09 7.94 2.85
CA ILE A 22 10.43 7.86 2.25
C ILE A 22 10.65 8.96 1.22
N GLY A 23 9.74 9.14 0.26
CA GLY A 23 9.84 10.20 -0.74
C GLY A 23 9.96 11.60 -0.14
N LYS A 24 9.21 11.90 0.93
CA LYS A 24 9.33 13.18 1.65
C LYS A 24 10.67 13.29 2.38
N ALA A 25 11.14 12.21 3.02
CA ALA A 25 12.42 12.23 3.71
C ALA A 25 13.59 12.52 2.74
N ILE A 26 13.58 11.88 1.56
CA ILE A 26 14.55 12.17 0.47
C ILE A 26 14.43 13.63 0.02
N ALA A 27 13.21 14.13 -0.19
CA ALA A 27 12.97 15.52 -0.55
C ALA A 27 13.58 16.51 0.46
N LEU A 28 13.32 16.31 1.76
CA LEU A 28 13.83 17.15 2.83
C LEU A 28 15.36 17.06 2.93
N LYS A 29 15.93 15.87 2.71
CA LYS A 29 17.38 15.70 2.72
C LYS A 29 18.06 16.50 1.62
N ALA A 30 17.51 16.49 0.41
CA ALA A 30 18.02 17.31 -0.70
C ALA A 30 17.72 18.81 -0.50
N ALA A 31 16.57 19.15 0.06
CA ALA A 31 16.18 20.54 0.35
C ALA A 31 17.19 21.26 1.28
N ARG A 32 17.76 20.54 2.25
CA ARG A 32 18.82 21.07 3.15
C ARG A 32 20.11 21.50 2.43
N ASP A 33 20.33 21.06 1.19
CA ASP A 33 21.43 21.56 0.34
C ASP A 33 21.01 22.82 -0.47
N GLY A 34 19.74 23.22 -0.43
CA GLY A 34 19.20 24.27 -1.30
C GLY A 34 18.76 23.75 -2.68
N ALA A 35 18.31 22.50 -2.76
CA ALA A 35 17.79 21.92 -3.99
C ALA A 35 16.37 22.44 -4.35
N ASN A 36 16.01 22.34 -5.62
CA ASN A 36 14.64 22.50 -6.10
C ASN A 36 13.94 21.14 -6.08
N ILE A 37 12.78 21.04 -5.45
CA ILE A 37 12.03 19.80 -5.31
C ILE A 37 10.70 19.92 -6.03
N VAL A 38 10.40 18.96 -6.91
CA VAL A 38 9.06 18.77 -7.48
C VAL A 38 8.40 17.61 -6.76
N ILE A 39 7.32 17.90 -6.03
CA ILE A 39 6.53 16.89 -5.33
C ILE A 39 5.39 16.46 -6.26
N ALA A 40 5.54 15.31 -6.91
CA ALA A 40 4.52 14.72 -7.77
C ALA A 40 3.69 13.68 -6.99
N ALA A 41 2.55 14.07 -6.43
CA ALA A 41 1.68 13.15 -5.69
C ALA A 41 0.20 13.53 -5.76
N LYS A 42 -0.69 12.58 -5.41
CA LYS A 42 -2.16 12.75 -5.56
C LYS A 42 -2.82 13.58 -4.47
N THR A 43 -2.25 13.59 -3.26
CA THR A 43 -2.95 14.11 -2.07
C THR A 43 -2.84 15.63 -2.00
N ALA A 44 -3.81 16.35 -2.56
CA ALA A 44 -3.94 17.80 -2.45
C ALA A 44 -4.73 18.23 -1.21
N THR A 45 -5.79 17.48 -0.88
CA THR A 45 -6.64 17.69 0.30
C THR A 45 -6.29 16.69 1.41
N ALA A 46 -6.45 17.09 2.67
CA ALA A 46 -6.18 16.22 3.81
C ALA A 46 -7.03 14.95 3.74
N HIS A 47 -6.41 13.79 3.97
CA HIS A 47 -7.07 12.50 3.93
C HIS A 47 -7.24 11.95 5.36
N PRO A 48 -8.42 11.44 5.75
CA PRO A 48 -8.71 11.05 7.13
C PRO A 48 -7.79 9.94 7.66
N LYS A 49 -7.20 9.12 6.77
CA LYS A 49 -6.33 8.00 7.14
C LYS A 49 -4.85 8.21 6.81
N LEU A 50 -4.49 9.26 6.08
CA LEU A 50 -3.12 9.45 5.59
C LEU A 50 -2.64 10.86 5.93
N PRO A 51 -1.56 11.01 6.70
CA PRO A 51 -1.07 12.33 7.09
C PRO A 51 -0.44 13.06 5.90
N GLY A 52 -0.49 14.39 5.93
CA GLY A 52 0.19 15.26 4.98
C GLY A 52 -0.45 15.33 3.59
N THR A 53 -0.16 16.43 2.89
CA THR A 53 -0.52 16.70 1.50
C THR A 53 0.72 17.14 0.73
N ILE A 54 0.61 17.30 -0.59
CA ILE A 54 1.69 17.92 -1.38
C ILE A 54 2.04 19.33 -0.87
N TYR A 55 1.05 20.07 -0.33
CA TYR A 55 1.25 21.44 0.14
C TYR A 55 1.93 21.49 1.51
N THR A 56 1.58 20.59 2.44
CA THR A 56 2.30 20.53 3.72
C THR A 56 3.74 20.08 3.51
N ALA A 57 3.96 19.10 2.63
CA ALA A 57 5.30 18.65 2.28
C ALA A 57 6.11 19.76 1.58
N ALA A 58 5.48 20.56 0.72
CA ALA A 58 6.13 21.72 0.09
C ALA A 58 6.59 22.75 1.12
N LYS A 59 5.75 23.07 2.10
CA LYS A 59 6.13 23.94 3.21
C LYS A 59 7.33 23.39 3.99
N GLU A 60 7.33 22.10 4.32
CA GLU A 60 8.47 21.48 5.02
C GLU A 60 9.77 21.53 4.19
N VAL A 61 9.67 21.39 2.86
CA VAL A 61 10.82 21.54 1.93
C VAL A 61 11.36 22.97 1.94
N GLU A 62 10.49 23.97 1.88
CA GLU A 62 10.87 25.38 1.92
C GLU A 62 11.48 25.76 3.27
N ASP A 63 10.87 25.32 4.37
CA ASP A 63 11.38 25.53 5.74
C ASP A 63 12.75 24.84 5.94
N ALA A 64 13.05 23.77 5.20
CA ALA A 64 14.36 23.09 5.20
C ALA A 64 15.43 23.79 4.34
N GLY A 65 15.08 24.85 3.60
CA GLY A 65 16.00 25.65 2.79
C GLY A 65 15.97 25.38 1.28
N GLY A 66 15.08 24.48 0.83
CA GLY A 66 14.88 24.20 -0.59
C GLY A 66 13.86 25.13 -1.26
N LYS A 67 13.63 24.92 -2.56
CA LYS A 67 12.47 25.47 -3.27
C LYS A 67 11.54 24.33 -3.63
N CYS A 68 10.22 24.53 -3.58
CA CYS A 68 9.28 23.46 -3.87
C CYS A 68 8.26 23.82 -4.97
N LEU A 69 7.96 22.87 -5.84
CA LEU A 69 6.82 22.87 -6.74
C LEU A 69 5.92 21.68 -6.42
N PRO A 70 4.78 21.88 -5.71
CA PRO A 70 3.82 20.82 -5.46
C PRO A 70 2.90 20.61 -6.67
N CYS A 71 2.98 19.44 -7.31
CA CYS A 71 2.15 19.06 -8.45
C CYS A 71 1.16 17.95 -8.06
N ILE A 72 -0.13 18.15 -8.39
CA ILE A 72 -1.15 17.10 -8.25
C ILE A 72 -0.95 16.09 -9.38
N VAL A 73 -0.42 14.92 -9.05
CA VAL A 73 -0.08 13.89 -10.05
C VAL A 73 -0.52 12.51 -9.58
N ASP A 74 -1.43 11.91 -10.35
CA ASP A 74 -1.58 10.45 -10.41
C ASP A 74 -0.68 9.90 -11.51
N ILE A 75 0.39 9.20 -11.13
CA ILE A 75 1.37 8.65 -12.07
C ILE A 75 0.82 7.51 -12.95
N GLN A 76 -0.47 7.17 -12.83
CA GLN A 76 -1.16 6.32 -13.78
C GLN A 76 -1.60 7.11 -15.02
N GLN A 77 -1.73 8.44 -14.92
CA GLN A 77 -2.22 9.34 -15.96
C GLN A 77 -1.06 10.03 -16.67
N GLU A 78 -0.84 9.70 -17.94
CA GLU A 78 0.30 10.21 -18.73
C GLU A 78 0.27 11.74 -18.85
N ASP A 79 -0.89 12.32 -19.13
CA ASP A 79 -1.05 13.77 -19.29
C ASP A 79 -0.70 14.55 -18.01
N GLN A 80 -0.99 13.98 -16.82
CA GLN A 80 -0.64 14.61 -15.56
C GLN A 80 0.87 14.57 -15.30
N VAL A 81 1.52 13.44 -15.63
CA VAL A 81 2.98 13.32 -15.55
C VAL A 81 3.65 14.30 -16.50
N LYS A 82 3.20 14.36 -17.75
CA LYS A 82 3.71 15.29 -18.76
C LYS A 82 3.56 16.74 -18.31
N SER A 83 2.37 17.13 -17.85
CA SER A 83 2.10 18.49 -17.38
C SER A 83 3.00 18.89 -16.21
N ALA A 84 3.20 17.99 -15.23
CA ALA A 84 4.07 18.26 -14.08
C ALA A 84 5.55 18.37 -14.46
N VAL A 85 6.02 17.56 -15.42
CA VAL A 85 7.39 17.64 -15.94
C VAL A 85 7.60 18.96 -16.69
N GLU A 86 6.64 19.36 -17.53
CA GLU A 86 6.69 20.64 -18.25
C GLU A 86 6.67 21.83 -17.28
N GLU A 87 5.86 21.76 -16.21
CA GLU A 87 5.82 22.78 -15.17
C GLU A 87 7.13 22.86 -14.38
N ALA A 88 7.74 21.71 -14.06
CA ALA A 88 9.05 21.65 -13.42
C ALA A 88 10.14 22.32 -14.27
N VAL A 89 10.18 22.01 -15.57
CA VAL A 89 11.15 22.59 -16.52
C VAL A 89 10.91 24.09 -16.68
N LYS A 90 9.66 24.52 -16.79
CA LYS A 90 9.31 25.95 -16.85
C LYS A 90 9.75 26.69 -15.58
N THR A 91 9.61 26.07 -14.41
CA THR A 91 9.86 26.70 -13.10
C THR A 91 11.34 26.73 -12.75
N PHE A 92 12.05 25.63 -12.99
CA PHE A 92 13.44 25.44 -12.52
C PHE A 92 14.47 25.30 -13.64
N GLY A 93 14.04 25.32 -14.90
CA GLY A 93 14.90 25.29 -16.09
C GLY A 93 15.36 23.90 -16.54
N GLY A 94 15.04 22.84 -15.80
CA GLY A 94 15.43 21.47 -16.13
C GLY A 94 15.16 20.48 -14.99
N ILE A 95 15.57 19.23 -15.19
CA ILE A 95 15.50 18.15 -14.20
C ILE A 95 16.87 17.47 -14.17
N ASP A 96 17.50 17.44 -12.99
CA ASP A 96 18.78 16.75 -12.80
C ASP A 96 18.58 15.33 -12.25
N ILE A 97 17.53 15.12 -11.45
CA ILE A 97 17.34 13.86 -10.73
C ILE A 97 15.87 13.46 -10.77
N LEU A 98 15.60 12.21 -11.12
CA LEU A 98 14.30 11.57 -10.97
C LEU A 98 14.36 10.52 -9.86
N ILE A 99 13.39 10.56 -8.94
CA ILE A 99 13.21 9.55 -7.91
C ILE A 99 11.85 8.86 -8.11
N ASN A 100 11.86 7.60 -8.54
CA ASN A 100 10.68 6.77 -8.66
C ASN A 100 10.39 6.08 -7.31
N ASN A 101 9.69 6.79 -6.43
CA ASN A 101 9.34 6.35 -5.08
C ASN A 101 7.87 5.90 -4.94
N ALA A 102 6.95 6.45 -5.74
CA ALA A 102 5.54 6.08 -5.65
C ALA A 102 5.36 4.56 -5.86
N SER A 103 4.58 3.93 -4.99
CA SER A 103 4.31 2.50 -5.07
C SER A 103 2.95 2.15 -4.45
N ALA A 104 2.41 1.02 -4.89
CA ALA A 104 1.27 0.35 -4.28
C ALA A 104 1.65 -1.10 -3.91
N ILE A 105 1.02 -1.60 -2.85
CA ILE A 105 1.31 -2.90 -2.27
C ILE A 105 0.00 -3.66 -1.96
N SER A 106 0.02 -4.96 -2.23
CA SER A 106 -0.99 -5.93 -1.83
C SER A 106 -0.30 -7.27 -1.65
N LEU A 107 -0.24 -7.76 -0.41
CA LEU A 107 0.42 -9.03 -0.08
C LEU A 107 -0.60 -10.17 -0.11
N THR A 108 -1.11 -10.47 -1.30
CA THR A 108 -2.14 -11.49 -1.53
C THR A 108 -1.67 -12.53 -2.54
N GLY A 109 -2.12 -13.77 -2.37
CA GLY A 109 -1.91 -14.84 -3.36
C GLY A 109 -2.69 -14.61 -4.65
N THR A 110 -2.42 -15.41 -5.68
CA THR A 110 -3.01 -15.24 -7.03
C THR A 110 -4.52 -15.20 -7.01
N LEU A 111 -5.18 -16.15 -6.33
CA LEU A 111 -6.65 -16.22 -6.27
C LEU A 111 -7.25 -15.12 -5.38
N GLN A 112 -6.49 -14.59 -4.44
CA GLN A 112 -6.92 -13.57 -3.48
C GLN A 112 -6.67 -12.15 -3.98
N THR A 113 -5.91 -11.97 -5.07
CA THR A 113 -5.60 -10.65 -5.61
C THR A 113 -6.68 -10.23 -6.61
N PRO A 114 -7.56 -9.26 -6.28
CA PRO A 114 -8.52 -8.76 -7.26
C PRO A 114 -7.77 -8.07 -8.40
N MET A 115 -8.27 -8.18 -9.63
CA MET A 115 -7.59 -7.56 -10.79
C MET A 115 -7.41 -6.05 -10.63
N LYS A 116 -8.36 -5.36 -9.99
CA LYS A 116 -8.20 -3.93 -9.66
C LYS A 116 -6.96 -3.65 -8.79
N LYS A 117 -6.56 -4.56 -7.89
CA LYS A 117 -5.34 -4.44 -7.07
C LYS A 117 -4.09 -4.82 -7.87
N TYR A 118 -4.19 -5.85 -8.71
CA TYR A 118 -3.13 -6.21 -9.65
C TYR A 118 -2.78 -5.03 -10.56
N ASP A 119 -3.80 -4.45 -11.20
CA ASP A 119 -3.67 -3.30 -12.10
C ASP A 119 -3.13 -2.10 -11.36
N LEU A 120 -3.63 -1.82 -10.15
CA LEU A 120 -3.12 -0.71 -9.32
C LEU A 120 -1.63 -0.85 -9.04
N MET A 121 -1.16 -2.05 -8.65
CA MET A 121 0.27 -2.29 -8.39
C MET A 121 1.10 -2.13 -9.66
N ASN A 122 0.70 -2.75 -10.76
CA ASN A 122 1.46 -2.69 -12.01
C ASN A 122 1.43 -1.29 -12.66
N ASN A 123 0.30 -0.59 -12.57
CA ASN A 123 0.14 0.76 -13.12
C ASN A 123 0.93 1.82 -12.34
N ILE A 124 1.01 1.70 -11.01
CA ILE A 124 1.77 2.63 -10.18
C ILE A 124 3.26 2.26 -10.15
N ASN A 125 3.59 0.99 -9.92
CA ASN A 125 4.98 0.56 -9.73
C ASN A 125 5.71 0.52 -11.07
N THR A 126 5.51 -0.53 -11.88
CA THR A 126 6.25 -0.75 -13.13
C THR A 126 5.92 0.29 -14.19
N ARG A 127 4.64 0.42 -14.59
CA ARG A 127 4.23 1.32 -15.67
C ARG A 127 4.50 2.78 -15.30
N GLY A 128 4.16 3.17 -14.08
CA GLY A 128 4.41 4.52 -13.56
C GLY A 128 5.90 4.87 -13.59
N THR A 129 6.77 3.98 -13.08
CA THR A 129 8.23 4.14 -13.17
C THR A 129 8.70 4.32 -14.61
N TYR A 130 8.27 3.43 -15.52
CA TYR A 130 8.66 3.51 -16.92
C TYR A 130 8.21 4.83 -17.58
N MET A 131 6.95 5.22 -17.37
CA MET A 131 6.37 6.40 -17.99
C MET A 131 6.97 7.71 -17.46
N VAL A 132 7.18 7.82 -16.16
CA VAL A 132 7.81 9.01 -15.55
C VAL A 132 9.26 9.11 -15.99
N SER A 133 10.02 8.01 -15.98
CA SER A 133 11.39 7.98 -16.52
C SER A 133 11.43 8.42 -17.97
N ARG A 134 10.62 7.81 -18.85
CA ARG A 134 10.51 8.20 -20.27
C ARG A 134 10.27 9.70 -20.44
N THR A 135 9.40 10.28 -19.61
CA THR A 135 9.03 11.70 -19.70
C THR A 135 10.14 12.63 -19.20
N CYS A 136 10.90 12.20 -18.18
CA CYS A 136 12.00 13.01 -17.62
C CYS A 136 13.32 12.89 -18.40
N ILE A 137 13.57 11.74 -19.06
CA ILE A 137 14.84 11.45 -19.75
C ILE A 137 15.30 12.56 -20.69
N PRO A 138 14.46 13.17 -21.55
CA PRO A 138 14.90 14.27 -22.42
C PRO A 138 15.53 15.44 -21.66
N TYR A 139 15.05 15.73 -20.44
CA TYR A 139 15.58 16.80 -19.60
C TYR A 139 16.77 16.35 -18.75
N LEU A 140 16.81 15.08 -18.35
CA LEU A 140 17.96 14.48 -17.68
C LEU A 140 19.20 14.45 -18.59
N LYS A 141 19.05 14.28 -19.91
CA LYS A 141 20.16 14.37 -20.88
C LYS A 141 20.85 15.73 -20.85
N GLU A 142 20.11 16.80 -20.59
CA GLU A 142 20.61 18.18 -20.44
C GLU A 142 20.95 18.52 -18.97
N GLY A 143 20.65 17.60 -18.05
CA GLY A 143 20.87 17.74 -16.62
C GLY A 143 22.35 17.62 -16.24
N LYS A 144 22.68 18.10 -15.04
CA LYS A 144 24.05 18.09 -14.53
C LYS A 144 24.20 16.98 -13.50
N ASN A 145 25.07 16.01 -13.80
CA ASN A 145 25.20 14.78 -13.03
C ASN A 145 23.86 14.03 -12.91
N PRO A 146 23.24 13.63 -14.04
CA PRO A 146 21.86 13.17 -14.03
C PRO A 146 21.66 11.78 -13.41
N HIS A 147 20.63 11.64 -12.56
CA HIS A 147 20.30 10.36 -11.89
C HIS A 147 18.82 9.99 -12.03
N ILE A 148 18.56 8.70 -12.21
CA ILE A 148 17.27 8.05 -11.96
C ILE A 148 17.49 7.07 -10.80
N LEU A 149 16.76 7.25 -9.72
CA LEU A 149 16.78 6.34 -8.57
C LEU A 149 15.41 5.69 -8.41
N ASN A 150 15.36 4.37 -8.56
CA ASN A 150 14.15 3.59 -8.32
C ASN A 150 14.20 3.04 -6.90
N LEU A 151 13.13 3.26 -6.12
CA LEU A 151 13.01 2.66 -4.79
C LEU A 151 12.47 1.24 -4.98
N SER A 152 13.34 0.31 -5.39
CA SER A 152 12.99 -1.06 -5.77
C SER A 152 14.09 -2.07 -5.38
N PRO A 153 13.74 -3.34 -5.17
CA PRO A 153 14.67 -4.33 -4.62
C PRO A 153 15.68 -4.86 -5.64
N PRO A 154 16.77 -5.50 -5.20
CA PRO A 154 17.56 -6.40 -6.06
C PRO A 154 16.69 -7.51 -6.69
N LEU A 155 17.07 -7.96 -7.88
CA LEU A 155 16.35 -9.00 -8.61
C LEU A 155 16.73 -10.40 -8.10
N SER A 156 16.02 -10.89 -7.08
CA SER A 156 16.19 -12.26 -6.58
C SER A 156 15.20 -13.23 -7.24
N MET A 157 15.68 -14.16 -8.05
CA MET A 157 14.86 -15.19 -8.72
C MET A 157 14.54 -16.39 -7.83
N GLN A 158 14.75 -16.29 -6.51
CA GLN A 158 14.39 -17.35 -5.58
C GLN A 158 12.84 -17.49 -5.51
N PRO A 159 12.26 -18.68 -5.76
CA PRO A 159 10.80 -18.87 -5.83
C PRO A 159 10.03 -18.39 -4.59
N LYS A 160 10.72 -18.38 -3.45
CA LYS A 160 10.23 -17.94 -2.15
C LYS A 160 9.66 -16.51 -2.15
N TRP A 161 10.24 -15.64 -2.97
CA TRP A 161 9.79 -14.25 -3.13
C TRP A 161 8.60 -14.09 -4.08
N PHE A 162 8.15 -15.16 -4.73
CA PHE A 162 7.02 -15.15 -5.65
C PHE A 162 5.82 -15.89 -5.09
N GLY A 163 6.04 -17.00 -4.37
CA GLY A 163 4.97 -17.91 -3.95
C GLY A 163 3.89 -17.28 -3.08
N GLY A 164 4.24 -16.26 -2.29
CA GLY A 164 3.27 -15.47 -1.53
C GLY A 164 2.57 -14.44 -2.41
N HIS A 165 3.27 -13.40 -2.81
CA HIS A 165 2.70 -12.17 -3.36
C HIS A 165 3.14 -11.94 -4.81
N VAL A 166 3.00 -12.93 -5.68
CA VAL A 166 3.56 -12.90 -7.06
C VAL A 166 3.22 -11.61 -7.83
N ALA A 167 2.00 -11.09 -7.69
CA ALA A 167 1.58 -9.85 -8.33
C ALA A 167 2.39 -8.62 -7.84
N TYR A 168 2.67 -8.54 -6.55
CA TYR A 168 3.50 -7.48 -5.97
C TYR A 168 4.97 -7.66 -6.36
N SER A 169 5.47 -8.90 -6.35
CA SER A 169 6.85 -9.20 -6.76
C SER A 169 7.10 -8.79 -8.21
N ILE A 170 6.19 -9.15 -9.13
CA ILE A 170 6.24 -8.70 -10.53
C ILE A 170 6.25 -7.17 -10.61
N ALA A 171 5.37 -6.51 -9.86
CA ALA A 171 5.26 -5.05 -9.90
C ALA A 171 6.52 -4.33 -9.36
N LYS A 172 7.17 -4.84 -8.30
CA LYS A 172 8.43 -4.26 -7.77
C LYS A 172 9.63 -4.63 -8.63
N TYR A 173 9.71 -5.87 -9.11
CA TYR A 173 10.81 -6.31 -9.97
C TYR A 173 10.74 -5.64 -11.34
N GLY A 174 9.55 -5.28 -11.85
CA GLY A 174 9.42 -4.48 -13.06
C GLY A 174 10.11 -3.11 -12.94
N MET A 175 10.03 -2.45 -11.77
CA MET A 175 10.79 -1.21 -11.51
C MET A 175 12.30 -1.46 -11.56
N SER A 176 12.76 -2.59 -11.01
CA SER A 176 14.16 -3.01 -11.02
C SER A 176 14.65 -3.44 -12.41
N MET A 177 13.78 -4.04 -13.23
CA MET A 177 14.09 -4.33 -14.63
C MET A 177 14.23 -3.05 -15.46
N CYS A 178 13.49 -1.97 -15.13
CA CYS A 178 13.76 -0.65 -15.72
C CYS A 178 15.19 -0.18 -15.40
N VAL A 179 15.74 -0.48 -14.21
CA VAL A 179 17.14 -0.15 -13.90
C VAL A 179 18.10 -0.87 -14.83
N LEU A 180 17.95 -2.20 -14.98
CA LEU A 180 18.80 -2.98 -15.90
C LEU A 180 18.79 -2.42 -17.33
N GLY A 181 17.60 -2.16 -17.88
CA GLY A 181 17.46 -1.69 -19.24
C GLY A 181 17.97 -0.26 -19.43
N MET A 182 17.48 0.68 -18.61
CA MET A 182 17.75 2.11 -18.78
C MET A 182 19.20 2.48 -18.41
N ALA A 183 19.84 1.75 -17.48
CA ALA A 183 21.25 1.98 -17.15
C ALA A 183 22.16 1.75 -18.35
N GLU A 184 21.93 0.70 -19.13
CA GLU A 184 22.69 0.41 -20.34
C GLU A 184 22.27 1.30 -21.51
N GLU A 185 20.96 1.51 -21.69
CA GLU A 185 20.41 2.33 -22.78
C GLU A 185 20.94 3.78 -22.72
N PHE A 186 20.98 4.40 -21.53
CA PHE A 186 21.34 5.81 -21.36
C PHE A 186 22.77 6.02 -20.83
N LYS A 187 23.60 4.98 -20.83
CA LYS A 187 25.02 5.07 -20.51
C LYS A 187 25.77 6.09 -21.39
N PRO A 188 25.55 6.16 -22.72
CA PRO A 188 26.20 7.17 -23.57
C PRO A 188 25.79 8.61 -23.23
N ASP A 189 24.57 8.79 -22.72
CA ASP A 189 24.05 10.08 -22.27
C ASP A 189 24.55 10.46 -20.85
N GLY A 190 25.27 9.57 -20.17
CA GLY A 190 25.80 9.80 -18.83
C GLY A 190 24.73 9.84 -17.73
N ILE A 191 23.55 9.28 -17.97
CA ILE A 191 22.46 9.16 -16.99
C ILE A 191 22.71 7.93 -16.12
N ALA A 192 22.89 8.16 -14.82
CA ALA A 192 22.94 7.08 -13.85
C ALA A 192 21.54 6.55 -13.58
N VAL A 193 21.35 5.23 -13.68
CA VAL A 193 20.09 4.58 -13.30
C VAL A 193 20.40 3.50 -12.27
N ASN A 194 19.87 3.63 -11.07
CA ASN A 194 20.15 2.71 -9.97
C ASN A 194 18.88 2.40 -9.17
N ALA A 195 18.93 1.32 -8.40
CA ALA A 195 17.93 0.95 -7.41
C ALA A 195 18.47 1.11 -5.98
N LEU A 196 17.60 1.55 -5.07
CA LEU A 196 17.85 1.59 -3.63
C LEU A 196 16.72 0.88 -2.89
N TRP A 197 17.09 0.01 -1.95
CA TRP A 197 16.16 -0.77 -1.14
C TRP A 197 16.62 -0.80 0.32
N PRO A 198 15.70 -0.80 1.30
CA PRO A 198 16.12 -0.87 2.69
C PRO A 198 16.44 -2.30 3.12
N LYS A 199 17.40 -2.45 4.04
CA LYS A 199 17.71 -3.74 4.69
C LYS A 199 16.59 -4.20 5.63
N THR A 200 15.84 -3.24 6.18
CA THR A 200 14.85 -3.47 7.25
C THR A 200 13.55 -2.74 6.94
N ALA A 201 12.45 -3.16 7.56
CA ALA A 201 11.19 -2.45 7.46
C ALA A 201 11.32 -0.97 7.87
N ILE A 202 10.69 -0.08 7.10
CA ILE A 202 10.71 1.36 7.34
C ILE A 202 9.36 1.82 7.87
N TRP A 203 9.37 2.50 9.01
CA TRP A 203 8.15 3.01 9.62
C TRP A 203 7.57 4.15 8.79
N THR A 204 6.45 3.86 8.14
CA THR A 204 5.69 4.79 7.32
C THR A 204 4.20 4.58 7.57
N ALA A 205 3.35 5.50 7.10
CA ALA A 205 1.90 5.29 7.16
C ALA A 205 1.47 3.98 6.47
N ALA A 206 2.15 3.57 5.39
CA ALA A 206 1.86 2.31 4.71
C ALA A 206 2.24 1.10 5.58
N MET A 207 3.41 1.13 6.23
CA MET A 207 3.82 0.06 7.15
C MET A 207 2.92 -0.02 8.37
N SER A 208 2.58 1.14 8.96
CA SER A 208 1.62 1.24 10.05
C SER A 208 0.28 0.61 9.67
N MET A 209 -0.24 0.87 8.47
CA MET A 209 -1.48 0.25 7.99
C MET A 209 -1.36 -1.27 7.79
N LEU A 210 -0.24 -1.77 7.25
CA LEU A 210 0.01 -3.20 7.09
C LEU A 210 0.13 -3.92 8.44
N GLY A 211 0.66 -3.20 9.44
CA GLY A 211 0.88 -3.69 10.79
C GLY A 211 -0.24 -3.48 11.80
N GLY A 212 -1.39 -2.97 11.36
CA GLY A 212 -2.49 -2.64 12.28
C GLY A 212 -2.17 -1.49 13.25
N GLY A 213 -1.12 -0.70 12.99
CA GLY A 213 -0.73 0.45 13.79
C GLY A 213 -0.09 0.11 15.13
N SER A 214 0.47 -1.11 15.29
CA SER A 214 1.05 -1.54 16.55
C SER A 214 2.36 -0.81 16.88
N GLU A 215 2.49 -0.37 18.14
CA GLU A 215 3.73 0.23 18.65
C GLU A 215 4.89 -0.78 18.62
N GLU A 216 4.60 -2.07 18.86
CA GLU A 216 5.59 -3.14 18.78
C GLU A 216 6.21 -3.28 17.38
N MET A 217 5.44 -3.04 16.32
CA MET A 217 5.99 -3.02 14.98
C MET A 217 6.84 -1.79 14.71
N ARG A 218 6.45 -0.64 15.28
CA ARG A 218 7.25 0.58 15.16
C ARG A 218 8.66 0.34 15.68
N LYS A 219 8.80 -0.35 16.82
CA LYS A 219 10.10 -0.69 17.45
C LYS A 219 11.00 -1.53 16.56
N GLN A 220 10.43 -2.40 15.74
CA GLN A 220 11.16 -3.27 14.81
C GLN A 220 11.47 -2.59 13.47
N CYS A 221 11.14 -1.31 13.31
CA CYS A 221 11.37 -0.56 12.08
C CYS A 221 12.50 0.45 12.25
N ARG A 222 13.11 0.83 11.13
CA ARG A 222 13.88 2.07 11.01
C ARG A 222 13.04 3.24 10.52
N THR A 223 13.54 4.43 10.75
CA THR A 223 12.93 5.67 10.26
C THR A 223 13.25 5.89 8.77
N SER A 224 12.51 6.77 8.10
CA SER A 224 12.71 7.03 6.66
C SER A 224 14.04 7.74 6.34
N GLU A 225 14.70 8.29 7.35
CA GLU A 225 15.96 9.03 7.26
C GLU A 225 17.12 8.15 6.76
N ILE A 226 17.11 6.84 7.01
CA ILE A 226 18.16 5.94 6.52
C ILE A 226 18.20 5.89 4.99
N LEU A 227 17.03 5.76 4.36
CA LEU A 227 16.89 5.80 2.90
C LEU A 227 17.15 7.19 2.35
N ALA A 228 16.78 8.25 3.08
CA ALA A 228 17.09 9.61 2.67
C ALA A 228 18.60 9.87 2.62
N ASP A 229 19.32 9.42 3.64
CA ASP A 229 20.78 9.55 3.70
C ASP A 229 21.48 8.65 2.67
N ALA A 230 21.02 7.42 2.47
CA ALA A 230 21.56 6.52 1.44
C ALA A 230 21.33 7.08 0.03
N ALA A 231 20.10 7.54 -0.27
CA ALA A 231 19.80 8.20 -1.54
C ALA A 231 20.68 9.43 -1.75
N TYR A 232 20.88 10.26 -0.73
CA TYR A 232 21.77 11.42 -0.81
C TYR A 232 23.21 11.06 -1.17
N VAL A 233 23.76 9.98 -0.59
CA VAL A 233 25.08 9.46 -0.94
C VAL A 233 25.12 9.04 -2.41
N MET A 234 24.13 8.30 -2.90
CA MET A 234 24.08 7.83 -4.29
C MET A 234 23.97 8.99 -5.30
N LEU A 235 23.07 9.94 -5.05
CA LEU A 235 22.78 11.07 -5.93
C LEU A 235 23.94 12.08 -6.03
N THR A 236 24.91 11.99 -5.13
CA THR A 236 26.12 12.84 -5.11
C THR A 236 27.36 12.13 -5.65
N LYS A 237 27.23 10.88 -6.10
CA LYS A 237 28.25 10.18 -6.91
C LYS A 237 28.21 10.67 -8.36
N ASP A 238 29.30 10.45 -9.09
CA ASP A 238 29.41 10.74 -10.52
C ASP A 238 28.51 9.80 -11.33
N SER A 239 27.53 10.37 -12.04
CA SER A 239 26.53 9.65 -12.80
C SER A 239 27.11 8.80 -13.93
N LYS A 240 28.31 9.13 -14.43
CA LYS A 240 28.98 8.39 -15.50
C LYS A 240 29.62 7.09 -15.02
N SER A 241 29.91 6.98 -13.72
CA SER A 241 30.59 5.82 -13.13
C SER A 241 29.69 4.97 -12.24
N PHE A 242 28.65 5.55 -11.66
CA PHE A 242 27.74 4.87 -10.74
C PHE A 242 26.36 4.63 -11.36
N THR A 243 26.23 3.60 -12.18
CA THR A 243 24.98 3.23 -12.87
C THR A 243 24.80 1.70 -12.90
N GLY A 244 23.57 1.22 -12.99
CA GLY A 244 23.22 -0.20 -13.07
C GLY A 244 23.24 -0.95 -11.73
N ASN A 245 23.28 -0.25 -10.60
CA ASN A 245 23.43 -0.86 -9.28
C ASN A 245 22.09 -1.15 -8.60
N PHE A 246 22.05 -2.24 -7.81
CA PHE A 246 20.98 -2.56 -6.87
C PHE A 246 21.52 -2.48 -5.45
N THR A 247 21.29 -1.36 -4.79
CA THR A 247 21.94 -1.03 -3.52
C THR A 247 21.02 -1.23 -2.32
N ILE A 248 21.65 -1.55 -1.19
CA ILE A 248 20.99 -1.63 0.12
C ILE A 248 21.43 -0.41 0.95
N ASP A 249 20.49 0.21 1.64
CA ASP A 249 20.70 1.45 2.40
C ASP A 249 21.85 1.38 3.42
N GLU A 250 21.91 0.33 4.23
CA GLU A 250 23.00 0.12 5.18
C GLU A 250 24.37 0.05 4.50
N ASP A 251 24.47 -0.69 3.40
CA ASP A 251 25.73 -0.93 2.71
C ASP A 251 26.25 0.38 2.12
N VAL A 252 25.36 1.17 1.50
CA VAL A 252 25.68 2.51 0.99
C VAL A 252 26.20 3.44 2.09
N LEU A 253 25.62 3.38 3.29
CA LEU A 253 26.02 4.21 4.41
C LEU A 253 27.34 3.74 5.06
N LYS A 254 27.53 2.43 5.21
CA LYS A 254 28.79 1.83 5.68
C LYS A 254 29.95 2.17 4.74
N ASP A 255 29.73 2.16 3.43
CA ASP A 255 30.71 2.51 2.41
C ASP A 255 31.27 3.94 2.54
N VAL A 256 30.50 4.86 3.15
CA VAL A 256 30.94 6.23 3.43
C VAL A 256 31.30 6.47 4.90
N GLY A 257 31.47 5.38 5.67
CA GLY A 257 31.98 5.42 7.04
C GLY A 257 30.94 5.64 8.13
N VAL A 258 29.64 5.47 7.84
CA VAL A 258 28.60 5.47 8.89
C VAL A 258 28.64 4.14 9.62
N THR A 259 29.06 4.16 10.89
CA THR A 259 29.21 2.95 11.71
C THR A 259 28.05 2.73 12.69
N ASP A 260 27.46 3.82 13.20
CA ASP A 260 26.30 3.77 14.08
C ASP A 260 25.02 3.81 13.24
N LEU A 261 24.34 2.67 13.09
CA LEU A 261 23.07 2.58 12.38
C LEU A 261 21.86 2.54 13.32
N ASP A 262 22.08 2.43 14.63
CA ASP A 262 21.02 2.41 15.65
C ASP A 262 20.32 3.77 15.75
N GLN A 263 21.01 4.85 15.40
CA GLN A 263 20.40 6.18 15.26
C GLN A 263 19.27 6.28 14.23
N TYR A 264 19.14 5.29 13.34
CA TYR A 264 18.03 5.19 12.40
C TYR A 264 16.91 4.26 12.89
N ALA A 265 17.07 3.57 14.01
CA ALA A 265 16.01 2.76 14.59
C ALA A 265 14.91 3.67 15.16
N CYS A 266 13.65 3.30 14.96
CA CYS A 266 12.54 3.96 15.62
C CYS A 266 12.60 3.82 17.16
N GLU A 267 13.18 2.71 17.63
CA GLU A 267 13.52 2.47 19.03
C GLU A 267 14.83 1.66 19.10
N PRO A 268 15.96 2.29 19.46
CA PRO A 268 17.26 1.62 19.51
C PRO A 268 17.28 0.38 20.42
N GLY A 269 18.11 -0.60 20.06
CA GLY A 269 18.32 -1.82 20.84
C GLY A 269 17.28 -2.94 20.65
N HIS A 270 16.29 -2.75 19.78
CA HIS A 270 15.31 -3.78 19.41
C HIS A 270 15.73 -4.55 18.15
N GLU A 271 15.31 -5.81 18.05
CA GLU A 271 15.49 -6.60 16.83
C GLU A 271 14.66 -5.98 15.69
N LEU A 272 15.32 -5.74 14.56
CA LEU A 272 14.69 -5.10 13.40
C LEU A 272 14.13 -6.15 12.45
N LEU A 273 12.93 -5.89 11.92
CA LEU A 273 12.31 -6.74 10.92
C LEU A 273 13.04 -6.58 9.58
N PRO A 274 13.59 -7.64 8.97
CA PRO A 274 14.19 -7.55 7.64
C PRO A 274 13.15 -7.12 6.58
N ASP A 275 13.59 -6.44 5.53
CA ASP A 275 12.70 -6.14 4.40
C ASP A 275 12.59 -7.32 3.42
N PHE A 276 11.58 -7.28 2.56
CA PHE A 276 11.38 -8.27 1.50
C PHE A 276 12.53 -8.27 0.49
N PHE A 277 12.70 -9.41 -0.20
CA PHE A 277 13.56 -9.58 -1.38
C PHE A 277 15.07 -9.59 -1.13
N LEU A 278 15.50 -9.64 0.13
CA LEU A 278 16.91 -9.76 0.49
C LEU A 278 17.45 -11.18 0.24
N PRO A 279 18.71 -11.33 -0.20
CA PRO A 279 19.26 -12.63 -0.60
C PRO A 279 19.37 -13.65 0.54
N ASP A 280 19.68 -13.19 1.76
CA ASP A 280 20.07 -14.03 2.90
C ASP A 280 18.94 -14.40 3.87
N GLU A 281 17.72 -13.90 3.67
CA GLU A 281 16.60 -14.08 4.62
C GLU A 281 15.73 -15.30 4.25
N ASP A 282 15.52 -16.27 5.16
CA ASP A 282 14.56 -17.37 4.96
C ASP A 282 13.12 -16.85 5.19
N PRO A 283 12.19 -17.00 4.23
CA PRO A 283 10.83 -16.52 4.37
C PRO A 283 10.00 -17.24 5.43
N LYS A 284 10.41 -18.43 5.91
CA LYS A 284 9.77 -19.00 7.11
C LYS A 284 10.07 -18.15 8.33
N ASP A 285 11.31 -17.69 8.44
CA ASP A 285 11.78 -16.85 9.52
C ASP A 285 11.15 -15.46 9.39
N LEU A 286 11.14 -14.88 8.18
CA LEU A 286 10.47 -13.59 7.92
C LEU A 286 8.96 -13.68 8.18
N LYS A 287 8.29 -14.75 7.74
CA LYS A 287 6.86 -14.94 8.01
C LYS A 287 6.58 -15.10 9.50
N GLN A 288 7.37 -15.90 10.21
CA GLN A 288 7.25 -16.04 11.67
C GLN A 288 7.50 -14.71 12.38
N GLN A 289 8.54 -13.97 12.00
CA GLN A 289 8.84 -12.65 12.54
C GLN A 289 7.70 -11.66 12.24
N MET A 290 7.16 -11.66 11.03
CA MET A 290 6.02 -10.82 10.64
C MET A 290 4.75 -11.18 11.45
N GLU A 291 4.44 -12.47 11.60
CA GLU A 291 3.31 -12.96 12.40
C GLU A 291 3.49 -12.64 13.89
N GLN A 292 4.71 -12.80 14.43
CA GLN A 292 5.08 -12.41 15.79
C GLN A 292 4.99 -10.88 16.00
N ALA A 293 5.35 -10.10 14.98
CA ALA A 293 5.21 -8.65 14.95
C ALA A 293 3.76 -8.17 14.73
N GLY A 294 2.82 -9.09 14.53
CA GLY A 294 1.40 -8.78 14.35
C GLY A 294 1.02 -8.33 12.94
N ILE A 295 1.93 -8.37 11.93
CA ILE A 295 1.48 -8.41 10.54
C ILE A 295 0.85 -9.78 10.34
N LYS A 296 -0.43 -9.86 9.94
CA LYS A 296 -0.98 -11.11 9.37
C LYS A 296 -0.68 -11.11 7.88
N PRO A 297 0.35 -11.82 7.38
CA PRO A 297 0.51 -11.95 5.95
C PRO A 297 -0.68 -12.77 5.46
N ALA A 298 -1.31 -12.41 4.34
CA ALA A 298 -2.39 -13.24 3.76
C ALA A 298 -1.89 -14.60 3.21
N PHE A 299 -0.68 -15.01 3.60
CA PHE A 299 -0.05 -16.30 3.34
C PHE A 299 -0.31 -17.28 4.47
N SER A 300 -1.56 -17.42 4.92
CA SER A 300 -1.97 -18.67 5.53
C SER A 300 -2.02 -19.72 4.43
N GLY A 301 -0.88 -20.36 4.19
CA GLY A 301 -0.78 -21.61 3.45
C GLY A 301 -1.56 -22.70 4.19
N SER A 302 -2.85 -22.74 3.94
CA SER A 302 -3.56 -23.97 3.68
C SER A 302 -4.02 -23.88 2.23
N ALA A 303 -4.17 -25.02 1.54
CA ALA A 303 -5.02 -25.06 0.35
C ALA A 303 -6.30 -24.25 0.62
N PRO A 304 -6.85 -23.50 -0.36
CA PRO A 304 -7.94 -22.58 -0.10
C PRO A 304 -9.02 -23.32 0.69
N PRO A 305 -9.39 -22.86 1.90
CA PRO A 305 -10.71 -23.24 2.36
C PRO A 305 -11.64 -22.71 1.27
N ALA A 306 -12.54 -23.57 0.78
CA ALA A 306 -13.57 -23.16 -0.16
C ALA A 306 -14.07 -21.78 0.26
N GLN A 307 -13.99 -20.80 -0.65
CA GLN A 307 -14.32 -19.41 -0.39
C GLN A 307 -15.64 -19.36 0.39
N SER A 308 -15.58 -18.92 1.65
CA SER A 308 -16.70 -19.00 2.60
C SER A 308 -17.98 -18.51 1.92
N GLN A 309 -18.94 -19.42 1.73
CA GLN A 309 -20.20 -19.12 1.07
C GLN A 309 -21.00 -18.12 1.90
N VAL A 310 -20.87 -18.17 3.24
CA VAL A 310 -21.44 -17.17 4.15
C VAL A 310 -20.85 -15.78 3.86
N ALA A 311 -19.53 -15.65 3.75
CA ALA A 311 -18.89 -14.38 3.48
C ALA A 311 -19.35 -13.76 2.15
N LYS A 312 -19.49 -14.60 1.11
CA LYS A 312 -20.03 -14.15 -0.19
C LYS A 312 -21.44 -13.59 -0.07
N VAL A 313 -22.32 -14.27 0.67
CA VAL A 313 -23.69 -13.80 0.88
C VAL A 313 -23.69 -12.42 1.53
N PHE A 314 -22.86 -12.20 2.57
CA PHE A 314 -22.79 -10.88 3.23
C PHE A 314 -22.16 -9.80 2.36
N GLU A 315 -21.15 -10.11 1.54
CA GLU A 315 -20.58 -9.18 0.55
C GLU A 315 -21.63 -8.78 -0.49
N SER A 316 -22.39 -9.75 -1.00
CA SER A 316 -23.49 -9.51 -1.95
C SER A 316 -24.59 -8.66 -1.33
N ILE A 317 -24.99 -8.95 -0.08
CA ILE A 317 -25.96 -8.14 0.65
C ILE A 317 -25.44 -6.71 0.81
N GLN A 318 -24.20 -6.52 1.29
CA GLN A 318 -23.58 -5.20 1.47
C GLN A 318 -23.58 -4.39 0.16
N GLY A 319 -23.34 -5.03 -0.98
CA GLY A 319 -23.39 -4.39 -2.31
C GLY A 319 -24.80 -4.00 -2.78
N LEU A 320 -25.85 -4.57 -2.17
CA LEU A 320 -27.26 -4.29 -2.46
C LEU A 320 -27.89 -3.28 -1.48
N LEU A 321 -27.24 -2.99 -0.35
CA LEU A 321 -27.80 -2.08 0.66
C LEU A 321 -27.90 -0.64 0.16
N GLY A 322 -28.91 0.06 0.67
CA GLY A 322 -29.20 1.46 0.38
C GLY A 322 -30.42 1.93 1.17
N GLU A 323 -30.67 3.24 1.21
CA GLU A 323 -31.69 3.89 2.06
C GLU A 323 -33.09 3.27 1.92
N THR A 324 -33.46 2.81 0.71
CA THR A 324 -34.75 2.15 0.43
C THR A 324 -34.93 0.84 1.20
N TYR A 325 -33.87 0.04 1.37
CA TYR A 325 -33.94 -1.24 2.08
C TYR A 325 -33.94 -1.05 3.61
N VAL A 326 -33.25 -0.02 4.08
CA VAL A 326 -33.24 0.41 5.49
C VAL A 326 -34.63 0.92 5.92
N ALA A 327 -35.24 1.80 5.12
CA ALA A 327 -36.57 2.37 5.43
C ALA A 327 -37.67 1.30 5.55
N GLY A 328 -37.59 0.22 4.76
CA GLY A 328 -38.57 -0.86 4.78
C GLY A 328 -38.47 -1.84 5.95
N THR A 329 -37.30 -1.91 6.61
CA THR A 329 -37.01 -2.96 7.60
C THR A 329 -36.89 -2.40 9.02
N GLN A 330 -36.07 -1.35 9.20
CA GLN A 330 -35.86 -0.64 10.47
C GLN A 330 -35.47 -1.58 11.63
N ALA A 331 -34.51 -2.47 11.37
CA ALA A 331 -34.06 -3.47 12.33
C ALA A 331 -32.57 -3.83 12.15
N VAL A 332 -31.93 -4.26 13.24
CA VAL A 332 -30.58 -4.82 13.24
C VAL A 332 -30.66 -6.33 13.54
N TYR A 333 -30.03 -7.14 12.69
CA TYR A 333 -30.00 -8.60 12.82
C TYR A 333 -28.59 -9.08 13.15
N GLN A 334 -28.48 -10.00 14.10
CA GLN A 334 -27.28 -10.79 14.38
C GLN A 334 -27.52 -12.23 13.91
N PHE A 335 -26.53 -12.79 13.23
CA PHE A 335 -26.47 -14.20 12.88
C PHE A 335 -25.32 -14.83 13.68
N GLU A 336 -25.64 -15.89 14.43
CA GLU A 336 -24.67 -16.75 15.10
C GLU A 336 -24.67 -18.10 14.38
N LEU A 337 -23.68 -18.29 13.52
CA LEU A 337 -23.58 -19.47 12.68
C LEU A 337 -22.68 -20.52 13.34
N LYS A 338 -23.08 -21.78 13.21
CA LYS A 338 -22.30 -22.97 13.59
C LYS A 338 -22.03 -23.83 12.34
N GLY A 339 -21.16 -24.83 12.45
CA GLY A 339 -20.81 -25.73 11.34
C GLY A 339 -19.49 -25.34 10.67
N ASP A 340 -19.33 -25.70 9.40
CA ASP A 340 -18.08 -25.55 8.64
C ASP A 340 -17.62 -24.09 8.50
N GLU A 341 -18.58 -23.14 8.50
CA GLU A 341 -18.31 -21.69 8.45
C GLU A 341 -18.89 -20.97 9.67
N ALA A 342 -18.59 -21.50 10.87
CA ALA A 342 -19.02 -20.91 12.13
C ALA A 342 -18.50 -19.48 12.33
N GLY A 343 -19.35 -18.61 12.89
CA GLY A 343 -18.99 -17.21 13.12
C GLY A 343 -20.17 -16.31 13.44
N GLN A 344 -19.87 -15.09 13.84
CA GLN A 344 -20.85 -14.04 14.06
C GLN A 344 -20.89 -13.09 12.88
N TRP A 345 -22.09 -12.72 12.46
CA TRP A 345 -22.31 -11.81 11.34
C TRP A 345 -23.50 -10.90 11.62
N PHE A 346 -23.52 -9.70 11.04
CA PHE A 346 -24.60 -8.75 11.26
C PHE A 346 -25.19 -8.21 9.95
N LEU A 347 -26.44 -7.76 10.04
CA LEU A 347 -27.14 -7.00 9.02
C LEU A 347 -27.87 -5.83 9.70
N ASP A 348 -27.33 -4.63 9.55
CA ASP A 348 -27.90 -3.38 10.01
C ASP A 348 -28.75 -2.76 8.90
N LEU A 349 -30.07 -2.76 9.12
CA LEU A 349 -31.06 -2.11 8.27
C LEU A 349 -31.84 -1.06 9.07
N LYS A 350 -31.19 -0.43 10.04
CA LYS A 350 -31.75 0.60 10.89
C LYS A 350 -30.98 1.92 10.75
N ASN A 351 -29.66 1.86 10.61
CA ASN A 351 -28.79 3.04 10.63
C ASN A 351 -28.25 3.39 9.23
N GLY A 352 -28.24 4.69 8.91
CA GLY A 352 -27.68 5.22 7.66
C GLY A 352 -28.22 4.56 6.39
N ALA A 353 -27.31 4.20 5.47
CA ALA A 353 -27.63 3.46 4.25
C ALA A 353 -27.68 1.92 4.46
N GLY A 354 -27.51 1.46 5.70
CA GLY A 354 -27.41 0.05 6.06
C GLY A 354 -25.98 -0.48 5.95
N SER A 355 -25.67 -1.52 6.73
CA SER A 355 -24.38 -2.21 6.68
C SER A 355 -24.51 -3.70 7.00
N ALA A 356 -23.57 -4.50 6.52
CA ALA A 356 -23.55 -5.95 6.66
C ALA A 356 -22.09 -6.43 6.70
N GLY A 357 -21.79 -7.41 7.54
CA GLY A 357 -20.42 -7.90 7.67
C GLY A 357 -20.21 -8.88 8.81
N SER A 358 -18.96 -9.30 9.00
CA SER A 358 -18.56 -10.21 10.08
C SER A 358 -18.46 -9.47 11.41
N GLY A 359 -18.89 -10.12 12.48
CA GLY A 359 -18.84 -9.63 13.87
C GLY A 359 -20.21 -9.23 14.41
N ALA A 360 -20.17 -8.39 15.46
CA ALA A 360 -21.35 -7.77 16.06
C ALA A 360 -21.74 -6.49 15.30
N PRO A 361 -23.00 -6.04 15.40
CA PRO A 361 -23.44 -4.77 14.83
C PRO A 361 -22.56 -3.59 15.29
N PRO A 362 -22.23 -2.65 14.39
CA PRO A 362 -21.37 -1.51 14.71
C PRO A 362 -22.06 -0.49 15.62
N GLU A 363 -23.39 -0.39 15.59
CA GLU A 363 -24.17 0.54 16.40
C GLU A 363 -25.39 -0.15 17.04
N GLY A 364 -25.45 -0.13 18.37
CA GLY A 364 -26.58 -0.66 19.15
C GLY A 364 -26.59 -2.18 19.31
N ALA A 365 -27.61 -2.69 20.00
CA ALA A 365 -27.84 -4.12 20.15
C ALA A 365 -28.69 -4.65 18.98
N ALA A 366 -28.50 -5.94 18.64
CA ALA A 366 -29.34 -6.61 17.66
C ALA A 366 -30.79 -6.65 18.15
N ASP A 367 -31.73 -6.31 17.28
CA ASP A 367 -33.16 -6.45 17.54
C ASP A 367 -33.60 -7.91 17.45
N VAL A 368 -32.90 -8.71 16.64
CA VAL A 368 -33.13 -10.14 16.44
C VAL A 368 -31.80 -10.86 16.31
N THR A 369 -31.63 -11.94 17.05
CA THR A 369 -30.50 -12.86 16.94
C THR A 369 -30.96 -14.20 16.37
N MET A 370 -30.34 -14.65 15.29
CA MET A 370 -30.66 -15.87 14.56
C MET A 370 -29.51 -16.87 14.66
N LYS A 371 -29.78 -18.06 15.18
CA LYS A 371 -28.80 -19.12 15.38
C LYS A 371 -29.11 -20.30 14.48
N MET A 372 -28.18 -20.67 13.58
CA MET A 372 -28.38 -21.75 12.63
C MET A 372 -27.06 -22.32 12.10
N ASP A 373 -27.12 -23.44 11.38
CA ASP A 373 -25.96 -23.98 10.68
C ASP A 373 -25.60 -23.12 9.45
N SER A 374 -24.31 -22.94 9.17
CA SER A 374 -23.82 -22.13 8.05
C SER A 374 -24.31 -22.63 6.70
N ALA A 375 -24.48 -23.95 6.51
CA ALA A 375 -25.02 -24.50 5.27
C ALA A 375 -26.51 -24.18 5.08
N ASP A 376 -27.30 -24.22 6.16
CA ASP A 376 -28.71 -23.85 6.11
C ASP A 376 -28.87 -22.32 5.91
N PHE A 377 -27.96 -21.49 6.45
CA PHE A 377 -27.92 -20.05 6.20
C PHE A 377 -27.76 -19.72 4.71
N VAL A 378 -26.78 -20.33 4.05
CA VAL A 378 -26.52 -20.08 2.62
C VAL A 378 -27.74 -20.47 1.78
N LYS A 379 -28.29 -21.67 2.01
CA LYS A 379 -29.51 -22.14 1.34
C LYS A 379 -30.70 -21.22 1.57
N MET A 380 -30.80 -20.63 2.76
CA MET A 380 -31.88 -19.70 3.09
C MET A 380 -31.77 -18.42 2.25
N PHE A 381 -30.57 -17.84 2.12
CA PHE A 381 -30.35 -16.62 1.34
C PHE A 381 -30.35 -16.84 -0.18
N GLN A 382 -30.05 -18.05 -0.64
CA GLN A 382 -30.25 -18.49 -2.03
C GLN A 382 -31.72 -18.81 -2.36
N GLY A 383 -32.60 -18.85 -1.36
CA GLY A 383 -34.03 -19.12 -1.53
C GLY A 383 -34.42 -20.59 -1.59
N GLU A 384 -33.49 -21.51 -1.35
CA GLU A 384 -33.74 -22.96 -1.30
C GLU A 384 -34.51 -23.38 -0.03
N ILE A 385 -34.35 -22.64 1.07
CA ILE A 385 -35.05 -22.86 2.33
C ILE A 385 -35.77 -21.58 2.76
N LYS A 386 -37.05 -21.68 3.08
CA LYS A 386 -37.81 -20.54 3.62
C LYS A 386 -37.50 -20.35 5.13
N PRO A 387 -37.29 -19.12 5.61
CA PRO A 387 -37.02 -18.85 7.04
C PRO A 387 -38.06 -19.44 8.00
N THR A 388 -39.35 -19.33 7.66
CA THR A 388 -40.46 -19.94 8.42
C THR A 388 -40.36 -21.46 8.52
N ALA A 389 -39.99 -22.15 7.44
CA ALA A 389 -39.80 -23.59 7.44
C ALA A 389 -38.54 -24.02 8.24
N ALA A 390 -37.46 -23.24 8.14
CA ALA A 390 -36.25 -23.46 8.95
C ALA A 390 -36.53 -23.30 10.45
N PHE A 391 -37.36 -22.33 10.83
CA PHE A 391 -37.76 -22.12 12.22
C PHE A 391 -38.64 -23.26 12.75
N MET A 392 -39.70 -23.64 12.01
CA MET A 392 -40.61 -24.73 12.41
C MET A 392 -39.91 -26.10 12.51
N SER A 393 -38.88 -26.35 11.70
CA SER A 393 -38.09 -27.58 11.74
C SER A 393 -36.97 -27.57 12.80
N GLY A 394 -36.80 -26.47 13.54
CA GLY A 394 -35.77 -26.32 14.57
C GLY A 394 -34.36 -26.05 14.03
N LYS A 395 -34.20 -25.87 12.71
CA LYS A 395 -32.92 -25.53 12.06
C LYS A 395 -32.49 -24.08 12.28
N LEU A 396 -33.47 -23.19 12.41
CA LEU A 396 -33.29 -21.80 12.78
C LEU A 396 -33.85 -21.58 14.18
N LYS A 397 -33.02 -21.14 15.11
CA LYS A 397 -33.47 -20.61 16.41
C LYS A 397 -33.40 -19.10 16.36
N MET A 398 -34.39 -18.41 16.94
CA MET A 398 -34.40 -16.95 16.97
C MET A 398 -34.70 -16.44 18.37
N GLU A 399 -34.03 -15.35 18.73
CA GLU A 399 -34.21 -14.59 19.96
C GLU A 399 -34.45 -13.12 19.59
N GLY A 400 -35.28 -12.38 20.34
CA GLY A 400 -35.59 -10.97 20.07
C GLY A 400 -36.97 -10.73 19.45
N ASP A 401 -37.12 -9.64 18.70
CA ASP A 401 -38.41 -9.15 18.19
C ASP A 401 -38.91 -9.98 16.99
N LEU A 402 -39.95 -10.79 17.22
CA LEU A 402 -40.53 -11.68 16.22
C LEU A 402 -41.13 -10.93 15.02
N MET A 403 -41.67 -9.73 15.21
CA MET A 403 -42.23 -8.94 14.11
C MET A 403 -41.12 -8.43 13.18
N LYS A 404 -39.99 -8.00 13.76
CA LYS A 404 -38.79 -7.63 12.99
C LYS A 404 -38.18 -8.84 12.29
N ALA A 405 -38.22 -10.03 12.88
CA ALA A 405 -37.76 -11.24 12.21
C ALA A 405 -38.55 -11.54 10.92
N MET A 406 -39.88 -11.36 10.92
CA MET A 406 -40.71 -11.56 9.71
C MET A 406 -40.42 -10.54 8.60
N LYS A 407 -39.94 -9.34 8.95
CA LYS A 407 -39.53 -8.34 7.95
C LYS A 407 -38.29 -8.78 7.17
N LEU A 408 -37.38 -9.54 7.78
CA LEU A 408 -36.21 -10.09 7.09
C LEU A 408 -36.63 -11.01 5.95
N GLU A 409 -37.61 -11.89 6.16
CA GLU A 409 -38.12 -12.76 5.09
C GLU A 409 -38.73 -11.92 3.94
N THR A 410 -39.43 -10.85 4.27
CA THR A 410 -40.02 -9.94 3.27
C THR A 410 -38.94 -9.23 2.46
N LEU A 411 -37.84 -8.85 3.10
CA LEU A 411 -36.66 -8.26 2.47
C LEU A 411 -35.98 -9.25 1.53
N MET A 412 -35.74 -10.48 1.98
CA MET A 412 -35.09 -11.53 1.19
C MET A 412 -35.84 -11.81 -0.11
N LYS A 413 -37.18 -11.73 -0.11
CA LYS A 413 -38.02 -11.85 -1.34
C LYS A 413 -37.81 -10.71 -2.35
N LYS A 414 -37.35 -9.54 -1.89
CA LYS A 414 -37.09 -8.36 -2.73
C LYS A 414 -35.63 -8.27 -3.19
N MET A 415 -34.74 -9.08 -2.65
CA MET A 415 -33.35 -9.13 -3.08
C MET A 415 -33.22 -10.04 -4.33
N PRO A 416 -32.43 -9.63 -5.34
CA PRO A 416 -32.20 -10.46 -6.52
C PRO A 416 -31.37 -11.71 -6.14
N GLN A 417 -32.04 -12.86 -6.01
CA GLN A 417 -31.42 -14.13 -5.59
C GLN A 417 -30.29 -14.59 -6.52
N SER A 418 -30.29 -14.20 -7.80
CA SER A 418 -29.19 -14.48 -8.74
C SER A 418 -27.89 -13.72 -8.45
N LYS A 419 -27.93 -12.79 -7.50
CA LYS A 419 -26.78 -12.00 -7.04
C LYS A 419 -26.37 -12.34 -5.59
N LEU A 420 -27.07 -13.24 -4.91
CA LEU A 420 -26.83 -13.62 -3.51
C LEU A 420 -26.04 -14.92 -3.39
#